data_AF-A0A9D6NH40-F1
#
_entry.id   AF-A0A9D6NH40-F1
#
_cell.length_a   1.000
_cell.length_b   1.000
_cell.length_c   1.000
_cell.angle_alpha   90.00
_cell.angle_beta   90.00
_cell.angle_gamma   90.00
#
_symmetry.space_group_name_H-M   'P 1'
#
loop_
_entity.id
_entity.type
_entity.pdbx_description
1 polymer ?
#
loop_
_entity_poly.entity_id
_entity_poly.type
_entity_poly.pdbx_seq_one_letter_code
_entity_poly.pdbx_strand_id
1 'polypeptide(L)'
;MHELSGRPGRYAPWGIALVLVIMVMLVLVVMVRALVGVTHASSFKAQNHYRRAVALYLMESALADTLTQLESRPDWVEGFDRKVLGQTPGHYSLHFNTTGEPFEPTDSVNNLTGSEPADGPRGEDTVAPRTADLVLVAEVGSVTRQVEVTVGLGVTETPPTP
;
A
#
# COMPACT_ATOMS: atom_id res chain seq x y z
N MET A 1 82.08 -39.05 5.03
CA MET A 1 80.77 -39.69 5.21
C MET A 1 80.07 -39.01 6.38
N HIS A 2 79.18 -38.07 6.10
CA HIS A 2 78.40 -37.32 7.10
C HIS A 2 76.93 -37.56 6.76
N GLU A 3 76.28 -38.44 7.52
CA GLU A 3 74.89 -38.84 7.32
C GLU A 3 74.00 -37.88 8.11
N LEU A 4 73.35 -36.95 7.41
CA LEU A 4 72.38 -36.02 7.97
C LEU A 4 71.06 -36.76 8.19
N SER A 5 70.91 -37.35 9.39
CA SER A 5 69.66 -37.91 9.89
C SER A 5 68.65 -36.79 10.18
N GLY A 6 67.88 -36.40 9.16
CA GLY A 6 66.68 -35.58 9.31
C GLY A 6 65.56 -36.38 9.96
N ARG A 7 65.28 -36.14 11.24
CA ARG A 7 64.08 -36.68 11.89
C ARG A 7 62.85 -35.99 11.31
N PRO A 8 61.87 -36.71 10.74
CA PRO A 8 60.63 -36.12 10.31
C PRO A 8 59.88 -35.60 11.54
N GLY A 9 59.69 -34.28 11.59
CA GLY A 9 58.84 -33.62 12.58
C GLY A 9 57.44 -34.19 12.50
N ARG A 10 57.08 -35.00 13.50
CA ARG A 10 55.72 -35.50 13.70
C ARG A 10 54.82 -34.33 14.08
N TYR A 11 54.31 -33.58 13.10
CA TYR A 11 53.19 -32.68 13.33
C TYR A 11 52.00 -33.53 13.79
N ALA A 12 51.62 -33.38 15.06
CA ALA A 12 50.55 -34.17 15.65
C ALA A 12 49.22 -33.91 14.90
N PRO A 13 48.46 -34.94 14.50
CA PRO A 13 47.22 -34.79 13.70
C PRO A 13 46.10 -33.98 14.39
N TRP A 14 46.30 -33.63 15.66
CA TRP A 14 45.37 -32.93 16.51
C TRP A 14 45.29 -31.43 16.17
N GLY A 15 46.39 -30.83 15.71
CA GLY A 15 46.41 -29.42 15.31
C GLY A 15 45.59 -29.15 14.04
N ILE A 16 45.67 -30.06 13.06
CA ILE A 16 44.91 -29.94 11.80
C ILE A 16 43.41 -30.14 12.05
N ALA A 17 43.05 -31.09 12.92
CA ALA A 17 41.66 -31.32 13.29
C ALA A 17 41.03 -30.09 13.97
N LEU A 18 41.75 -29.43 14.88
CA LEU A 18 41.28 -28.21 15.54
C LEU A 18 41.04 -27.07 14.53
N VAL A 19 41.98 -26.84 13.62
CA VAL A 19 41.86 -25.80 12.59
C VAL A 19 40.66 -26.08 11.67
N LEU A 20 40.43 -27.34 11.30
CA LEU A 20 39.28 -27.72 10.48
C LEU A 20 37.96 -27.47 11.20
N VAL A 21 37.86 -27.84 12.48
CA VAL A 21 36.65 -27.57 13.29
C VAL A 21 36.38 -26.07 13.39
N ILE A 22 37.42 -25.27 13.65
CA ILE A 22 37.30 -23.81 13.71
C ILE A 22 36.85 -23.24 12.36
N MET A 23 37.43 -23.72 11.25
CA MET A 23 37.02 -23.29 9.90
C MET A 23 35.56 -23.63 9.62
N VAL A 24 35.14 -24.87 9.92
CA VAL A 24 33.76 -25.31 9.73
C VAL A 24 32.80 -24.48 10.59
N MET A 25 33.15 -24.21 11.84
CA MET A 25 32.35 -23.37 12.73
C MET A 25 32.17 -21.94 12.17
N LEU A 26 33.23 -21.36 11.60
CA LEU A 26 33.18 -20.03 11.01
C LEU A 26 32.27 -20.00 9.77
N VAL A 27 32.37 -21.01 8.90
CA VAL A 27 31.49 -21.17 7.73
C VAL A 27 30.03 -21.31 8.16
N LEU A 28 29.76 -22.11 9.20
CA LEU A 28 28.40 -22.27 9.74
C LEU A 28 27.81 -20.95 10.25
N VAL A 29 28.59 -20.15 10.99
CA VAL A 29 28.13 -18.85 11.50
C VAL A 29 27.76 -17.89 10.37
N VAL A 30 28.57 -17.84 9.30
CA VAL A 30 28.27 -16.99 8.13
C VAL A 30 27.00 -17.47 7.44
N MET A 31 26.82 -18.78 7.26
CA MET A 31 25.64 -19.35 6.61
C MET A 31 24.35 -19.10 7.41
N VAL A 32 24.39 -19.25 8.74
CA VAL A 32 23.23 -18.95 9.62
C VAL A 32 22.86 -17.47 9.53
N ARG A 33 23.83 -16.56 9.55
CA ARG A 33 23.55 -15.13 9.39
C ARG A 33 22.93 -14.80 8.04
N ALA A 34 23.43 -15.42 6.97
CA ALA A 34 22.86 -15.25 5.64
C ALA A 34 21.41 -15.75 5.58
N LEU A 35 21.13 -16.94 6.16
CA LEU A 35 19.78 -17.51 6.20
C LEU A 35 18.80 -16.63 6.98
N VAL A 36 19.22 -16.13 8.14
CA VAL A 36 18.41 -15.20 8.95
C VAL A 36 18.11 -13.92 8.15
N GLY A 37 19.12 -13.36 7.50
CA GLY A 37 18.94 -12.18 6.63
C GLY A 37 17.94 -12.39 5.50
N VAL A 38 18.03 -13.52 4.79
CA VAL A 38 17.09 -13.87 3.71
C VAL A 38 15.68 -14.07 4.24
N THR A 39 15.53 -14.70 5.41
CA THR A 39 14.22 -14.97 6.03
C THR A 39 13.50 -13.69 6.45
N HIS A 40 14.22 -12.72 7.01
CA HIS A 40 13.63 -11.41 7.34
C HIS A 40 13.21 -10.66 6.07
N ALA A 41 14.06 -10.68 5.03
CA ALA A 41 13.76 -10.02 3.77
C ALA A 41 12.55 -10.63 3.05
N SER A 42 12.40 -11.96 3.05
CA SER A 42 11.25 -12.64 2.45
C SER A 42 9.96 -12.37 3.22
N SER A 43 10.02 -12.40 4.55
CA SER A 43 8.87 -12.11 5.42
C SER A 43 8.36 -10.68 5.22
N PHE A 44 9.27 -9.69 5.18
CA PHE A 44 8.91 -8.30 4.93
C PHE A 44 8.24 -8.13 3.55
N LYS A 45 8.78 -8.77 2.51
CA LYS A 45 8.16 -8.74 1.16
C LYS A 45 6.76 -9.35 1.15
N ALA A 46 6.57 -10.50 1.81
CA ALA A 46 5.27 -11.16 1.89
C ALA A 46 4.24 -10.29 2.62
N GLN A 47 4.61 -9.70 3.76
CA GLN A 47 3.73 -8.79 4.51
C GLN A 47 3.38 -7.53 3.72
N ASN A 48 4.34 -6.92 3.02
CA ASN A 48 4.08 -5.75 2.21
C ASN A 48 3.15 -6.05 1.03
N HIS A 49 3.32 -7.21 0.38
CA HIS A 49 2.42 -7.65 -0.68
C HIS A 49 1.00 -7.88 -0.17
N TYR A 50 0.86 -8.56 0.98
CA TYR A 50 -0.42 -8.74 1.65
C TYR A 50 -1.10 -7.41 1.98
N ARG A 51 -0.38 -6.46 2.60
CA ARG A 51 -0.93 -5.12 2.92
C ARG A 51 -1.39 -4.37 1.68
N ARG A 52 -0.65 -4.46 0.57
CA ARG A 52 -1.06 -3.85 -0.71
C ARG A 52 -2.33 -4.45 -1.28
N ALA A 53 -2.49 -5.76 -1.19
CA ALA A 53 -3.72 -6.43 -1.63
C ALA A 53 -4.90 -6.01 -0.76
N VAL A 54 -4.74 -6.01 0.57
CA VAL A 54 -5.78 -5.55 1.51
C VAL A 54 -6.16 -4.09 1.25
N ALA A 55 -5.20 -3.21 1.01
CA ALA A 55 -5.48 -1.80 0.71
C ALA A 55 -6.32 -1.65 -0.57
N LEU A 56 -6.12 -2.51 -1.59
CA LEU A 56 -6.96 -2.52 -2.79
C LEU A 56 -8.40 -2.92 -2.47
N TYR A 57 -8.60 -3.98 -1.68
CA TYR A 57 -9.94 -4.40 -1.25
C TYR A 57 -10.66 -3.31 -0.43
N LEU A 58 -9.93 -2.61 0.44
CA LEU A 58 -10.49 -1.47 1.18
C LEU A 58 -10.87 -0.32 0.23
N MET A 59 -10.05 -0.03 -0.78
CA MET A 59 -10.37 0.97 -1.80
C MET A 59 -11.65 0.64 -2.58
N GLU A 60 -11.80 -0.61 -3.03
CA GLU A 60 -12.99 -1.07 -3.74
C GLU A 60 -14.24 -0.96 -2.87
N SER A 61 -14.11 -1.32 -1.58
CA SER A 61 -15.19 -1.20 -0.61
C SER A 61 -15.56 0.26 -0.32
N ALA A 62 -14.55 1.14 -0.21
CA ALA A 62 -14.74 2.57 -0.06
C ALA A 62 -15.51 3.15 -1.24
N LEU A 63 -15.13 2.78 -2.47
CA LEU A 63 -15.81 3.22 -3.69
C LEU A 63 -17.27 2.74 -3.72
N ALA A 64 -17.50 1.45 -3.42
CA ALA A 64 -18.85 0.89 -3.39
C ALA A 64 -19.75 1.57 -2.35
N ASP A 65 -19.23 1.82 -1.15
CA ASP A 65 -19.94 2.54 -0.10
C ASP A 65 -20.26 3.98 -0.51
N THR A 66 -19.29 4.69 -1.08
CA THR A 66 -19.45 6.06 -1.56
C THR A 66 -20.52 6.13 -2.65
N LEU A 67 -20.47 5.23 -3.63
CA LEU A 67 -21.49 5.16 -4.68
C LEU A 67 -22.88 4.88 -4.10
N THR A 68 -22.98 3.99 -3.11
CA THR A 68 -24.25 3.69 -2.43
C THR A 68 -24.80 4.92 -1.70
N GLN A 69 -23.94 5.68 -1.02
CA GLN A 69 -24.36 6.93 -0.36
C GLN A 69 -24.82 7.97 -1.39
N LEU A 70 -24.05 8.19 -2.44
CA LEU A 70 -24.37 9.17 -3.50
C LEU A 70 -25.63 8.79 -4.29
N GLU A 71 -25.89 7.49 -4.49
CA GLU A 71 -27.12 7.01 -5.11
C GLU A 71 -28.34 7.32 -4.25
N SER A 72 -28.23 7.12 -2.92
CA SER A 72 -29.33 7.39 -1.99
C SER A 72 -29.54 8.88 -1.70
N ARG A 73 -28.45 9.66 -1.65
CA ARG A 73 -28.38 11.08 -1.29
C ARG A 73 -27.38 11.78 -2.22
N PRO A 74 -27.83 12.34 -3.36
CA PRO A 74 -26.93 12.99 -4.32
C PRO A 74 -26.19 14.21 -3.78
N ASP A 75 -26.72 14.84 -2.72
CA ASP A 75 -26.14 15.99 -2.01
C ASP A 75 -25.25 15.58 -0.81
N TRP A 76 -24.92 14.29 -0.68
CA TRP A 76 -24.13 13.79 0.44
C TRP A 76 -22.70 14.35 0.43
N VAL A 77 -22.32 14.99 1.54
CA VAL A 77 -20.99 15.61 1.76
C VAL A 77 -20.37 15.24 3.12
N GLU A 78 -20.97 14.32 3.88
CA GLU A 78 -20.47 13.96 5.22
C GLU A 78 -19.14 13.18 5.12
N GLY A 79 -18.96 12.39 4.05
CA GLY A 79 -17.78 11.56 3.86
C GLY A 79 -17.65 10.42 4.88
N PHE A 80 -16.44 9.85 4.95
CA PHE A 80 -16.06 8.84 5.94
C PHE A 80 -14.71 9.21 6.55
N ASP A 81 -14.59 9.10 7.87
CA ASP A 81 -13.30 9.21 8.54
C ASP A 81 -12.92 7.86 9.16
N ARG A 82 -11.82 7.28 8.67
CA ARG A 82 -11.19 6.05 9.17
C ARG A 82 -12.18 4.89 9.36
N LYS A 83 -13.07 4.69 8.38
CA LYS A 83 -14.06 3.60 8.41
C LYS A 83 -13.37 2.25 8.22
N VAL A 84 -13.74 1.28 9.05
CA VAL A 84 -13.18 -0.08 9.05
C VAL A 84 -14.12 -1.07 8.37
N LEU A 85 -13.55 -2.04 7.63
CA LEU A 85 -14.31 -3.08 6.93
C LEU A 85 -14.28 -4.40 7.72
N GLY A 86 -15.23 -4.57 8.64
CA GLY A 86 -15.36 -5.80 9.43
C GLY A 86 -14.10 -6.09 10.25
N GLN A 87 -13.46 -7.24 10.00
CA GLN A 87 -12.20 -7.66 10.65
C GLN A 87 -10.96 -7.44 9.77
N THR A 88 -11.11 -6.77 8.63
CA THR A 88 -10.00 -6.50 7.71
C THR A 88 -9.08 -5.44 8.31
N PRO A 89 -7.76 -5.66 8.35
CA PRO A 89 -6.83 -4.68 8.92
C PRO A 89 -6.74 -3.44 8.03
N GLY A 90 -6.84 -2.26 8.65
CA GLY A 90 -6.78 -0.97 7.97
C GLY A 90 -8.10 -0.22 8.02
N HIS A 91 -8.15 0.90 7.31
CA HIS A 91 -9.33 1.74 7.19
C HIS A 91 -9.32 2.49 5.86
N TYR A 92 -10.45 3.09 5.51
CA TYR A 92 -10.55 4.02 4.40
C TYR A 92 -11.28 5.29 4.83
N SER A 93 -10.98 6.37 4.12
CA SER A 93 -11.53 7.69 4.34
C SER A 93 -11.91 8.33 3.00
N LEU A 94 -12.90 9.22 3.09
CA LEU A 94 -13.29 10.14 2.04
C LEU A 94 -13.69 11.44 2.73
N HIS A 95 -13.07 12.55 2.36
CA HIS A 95 -13.35 13.84 2.94
C HIS A 95 -13.83 14.79 1.84
N PHE A 96 -14.96 15.46 2.07
CA PHE A 96 -15.39 16.55 1.20
C PHE A 96 -14.95 17.87 1.81
N ASN A 97 -14.41 18.76 0.99
CA ASN A 97 -14.13 20.11 1.44
C ASN A 97 -15.43 20.92 1.41
N THR A 98 -16.00 21.16 2.59
CA THR A 98 -17.24 21.93 2.76
C THR A 98 -17.04 23.26 3.48
N THR A 99 -15.81 23.55 3.91
CA THR A 99 -15.50 24.67 4.81
C THR A 99 -15.05 25.92 4.09
N GLY A 100 -14.81 25.85 2.77
CA GLY A 100 -14.23 26.95 1.99
C GLY A 100 -12.75 27.19 2.27
N GLU A 101 -12.10 26.22 2.94
CA GLU A 101 -10.65 26.18 3.09
C GLU A 101 -9.99 25.82 1.76
N PRO A 102 -8.70 26.16 1.55
CA PRO A 102 -7.98 25.72 0.36
C PRO A 102 -8.04 24.20 0.20
N PHE A 103 -8.32 23.73 -1.01
CA PHE A 103 -8.39 22.30 -1.29
C PHE A 103 -7.06 21.59 -1.02
N GLU A 104 -7.13 20.50 -0.26
CA GLU A 104 -6.04 19.56 -0.12
C GLU A 104 -6.07 18.50 -1.25
N PRO A 105 -4.94 17.87 -1.59
CA PRO A 105 -4.89 16.81 -2.61
C PRO A 105 -5.72 15.56 -2.29
N THR A 106 -6.20 15.43 -1.07
CA THR A 106 -7.07 14.33 -0.60
C THR A 106 -8.54 14.71 -0.51
N ASP A 107 -8.87 15.97 -0.80
CA ASP A 107 -10.24 16.44 -0.74
C ASP A 107 -11.04 15.96 -1.94
N SER A 108 -12.31 15.67 -1.68
CA SER A 108 -13.32 15.34 -2.66
C SER A 108 -14.28 16.53 -2.83
N VAL A 109 -14.96 16.57 -3.96
CA VAL A 109 -15.98 17.57 -4.29
C VAL A 109 -17.20 16.87 -4.83
N ASN A 110 -18.35 17.11 -4.22
CA ASN A 110 -19.63 16.64 -4.74
C ASN A 110 -20.36 17.80 -5.44
N ASN A 111 -20.46 17.74 -6.76
CA ASN A 111 -21.22 18.69 -7.59
C ASN A 111 -22.34 17.98 -8.39
N LEU A 112 -22.86 16.86 -7.89
CA LEU A 112 -23.90 16.08 -8.58
C LEU A 112 -25.23 16.84 -8.71
N THR A 113 -25.54 17.69 -7.73
CA THR A 113 -26.76 18.50 -7.72
C THR A 113 -26.57 19.90 -8.31
N GLY A 114 -25.32 20.34 -8.50
CA GLY A 114 -25.04 21.67 -9.03
C GLY A 114 -25.24 21.79 -10.53
N SER A 115 -25.58 23.01 -10.96
CA SER A 115 -25.79 23.37 -12.36
C SER A 115 -24.59 24.10 -12.99
N GLU A 116 -23.65 24.55 -12.17
CA GLU A 116 -22.43 25.27 -12.58
C GLU A 116 -21.21 24.44 -12.19
N PRO A 117 -20.06 24.65 -12.85
CA PRO A 117 -18.80 24.06 -12.41
C PRO A 117 -18.51 24.44 -10.95
N ALA A 118 -17.79 23.56 -10.26
CA ALA A 118 -17.32 23.81 -8.91
C ALA A 118 -15.80 23.75 -8.86
N ASP A 119 -15.22 24.51 -7.94
CA ASP A 119 -13.80 24.43 -7.65
C ASP A 119 -13.45 23.07 -7.07
N GLY A 120 -12.22 22.61 -7.33
CA GLY A 120 -11.73 21.37 -6.76
C GLY A 120 -10.22 21.37 -6.55
N PRO A 121 -9.65 20.23 -6.15
CA PRO A 121 -8.22 20.09 -5.85
C PRO A 121 -7.29 20.45 -7.00
N ARG A 122 -7.79 20.44 -8.24
CA ARG A 122 -7.04 20.78 -9.45
C ARG A 122 -7.12 22.26 -9.84
N GLY A 123 -7.93 23.06 -9.14
CA GLY A 123 -8.12 24.49 -9.41
C GLY A 123 -9.59 24.89 -9.56
N GLU A 124 -9.78 26.17 -9.90
CA GLU A 124 -11.10 26.77 -10.10
C GLU A 124 -11.87 26.11 -11.25
N ASP A 125 -13.18 25.92 -11.07
CA ASP A 125 -14.11 25.34 -12.05
C ASP A 125 -13.70 23.95 -12.62
N THR A 126 -12.90 23.17 -11.88
CA THR A 126 -12.37 21.89 -12.38
C THR A 126 -13.35 20.72 -12.26
N VAL A 127 -14.41 20.86 -11.46
CA VAL A 127 -15.42 19.82 -11.25
C VAL A 127 -16.68 20.19 -12.03
N ALA A 128 -16.93 19.47 -13.13
CA ALA A 128 -18.03 19.75 -14.03
C ALA A 128 -19.41 19.67 -13.33
N PRO A 129 -20.43 20.40 -13.83
CA PRO A 129 -21.80 20.28 -13.33
C PRO A 129 -22.29 18.84 -13.40
N ARG A 130 -23.12 18.42 -12.45
CA ARG A 130 -23.70 17.06 -12.38
C ARG A 130 -22.64 15.95 -12.23
N THR A 131 -21.46 16.28 -11.72
CA THR A 131 -20.39 15.31 -11.45
C THR A 131 -19.87 15.43 -10.02
N ALA A 132 -19.22 14.40 -9.51
CA ALA A 132 -18.45 14.42 -8.28
C ALA A 132 -17.02 14.00 -8.59
N ASP A 133 -16.04 14.73 -8.03
CA ASP A 133 -14.64 14.32 -8.02
C ASP A 133 -14.32 13.72 -6.65
N LEU A 134 -14.07 12.41 -6.63
CA LEU A 134 -13.97 11.64 -5.40
C LEU A 134 -12.54 11.18 -5.21
N VAL A 135 -11.90 11.64 -4.15
CA VAL A 135 -10.57 11.20 -3.72
C VAL A 135 -10.74 10.29 -2.52
N LEU A 136 -10.58 8.99 -2.75
CA LEU A 136 -10.68 7.96 -1.73
C LEU A 136 -9.28 7.55 -1.28
N VAL A 137 -9.09 7.39 0.03
CA VAL A 137 -7.83 6.98 0.63
C VAL A 137 -8.03 5.72 1.48
N ALA A 138 -7.21 4.69 1.27
CA ALA A 138 -7.17 3.49 2.10
C ALA A 138 -5.78 3.27 2.69
N GLU A 139 -5.75 2.94 3.99
CA GLU A 139 -4.52 2.82 4.76
C GLU A 139 -4.45 1.46 5.48
N VAL A 140 -3.36 0.72 5.23
CA VAL A 140 -3.08 -0.58 5.86
C VAL A 140 -1.64 -0.59 6.38
N GLY A 141 -1.46 -0.25 7.65
CA GLY A 141 -0.15 -0.16 8.28
C GLY A 141 0.69 0.95 7.64
N SER A 142 1.73 0.57 6.89
CA SER A 142 2.63 1.51 6.18
C SER A 142 2.29 1.70 4.70
N VAL A 143 1.17 1.12 4.23
CA VAL A 143 0.73 1.20 2.85
C VAL A 143 -0.48 2.11 2.78
N THR A 144 -0.35 3.22 2.06
CA THR A 144 -1.47 4.10 1.70
C THR A 144 -1.74 3.95 0.21
N ARG A 145 -3.01 3.83 -0.15
CA ARG A 145 -3.51 3.85 -1.52
C ARG A 145 -4.49 4.99 -1.65
N GLN A 146 -4.37 5.74 -2.73
CA GLN A 146 -5.29 6.80 -3.09
C GLN A 146 -5.80 6.51 -4.50
N VAL A 147 -7.10 6.65 -4.70
CA VAL A 147 -7.74 6.59 -6.01
C VAL A 147 -8.63 7.79 -6.14
N GLU A 148 -8.53 8.43 -7.29
CA GLU A 148 -9.36 9.54 -7.68
C GLU A 148 -10.33 9.08 -8.78
N VAL A 149 -11.62 9.35 -8.59
CA VAL A 149 -12.69 8.90 -9.47
C VAL A 149 -13.65 10.04 -9.70
N THR A 150 -13.89 10.36 -10.98
CA THR A 150 -14.97 11.27 -11.36
C THR A 150 -16.22 10.48 -11.68
N VAL A 151 -17.33 10.79 -11.02
CA VAL A 151 -18.64 10.15 -11.20
C VAL A 151 -19.63 11.18 -11.74
N GLY A 152 -20.45 10.82 -12.72
CA GLY A 152 -21.48 11.69 -13.27
C GLY A 152 -22.86 11.04 -13.24
N LEU A 153 -23.91 11.85 -13.16
CA LEU A 153 -25.27 11.36 -13.41
C LEU A 153 -25.38 11.02 -14.90
N GLY A 154 -25.57 9.73 -15.21
CA GLY A 154 -25.73 9.28 -16.59
C GLY A 154 -26.89 10.00 -17.27
N VAL A 155 -26.59 10.79 -18.31
CA VAL A 155 -27.62 11.32 -19.19
C VAL A 155 -28.14 10.13 -19.98
N THR A 156 -29.37 9.70 -19.69
CA THR A 156 -30.09 8.80 -20.58
C THR A 156 -30.45 9.62 -21.82
N GLU A 157 -29.55 9.64 -22.81
CA GLU A 157 -29.92 10.12 -24.15
C GLU A 157 -31.07 9.23 -24.63
N THR A 158 -32.28 9.78 -24.62
CA THR A 158 -33.43 9.11 -25.24
C THR A 158 -33.12 9.05 -26.73
N PRO A 159 -32.97 7.86 -27.34
CA PRO A 159 -32.65 7.78 -28.76
C PRO A 159 -33.75 8.51 -29.55
N PRO A 160 -33.38 9.31 -30.57
CA PRO A 160 -34.37 10.01 -31.37
C PRO A 160 -35.34 8.98 -31.96
N THR A 161 -36.62 9.10 -31.62
CA THR A 161 -37.68 8.29 -32.23
C THR A 161 -37.65 8.50 -33.75
N PRO A 162 -37.62 7.41 -34.54
CA PRO A 162 -37.58 7.47 -36.00
C PRO A 162 -38.85 8.08 -36.61
#